data_AF-A0A7S0Q7V1-F1
#
_entry.id   AF-A0A7S0Q7V1-F1
#
_cell.length_a   1.000
_cell.length_b   1.000
_cell.length_c   1.000
_cell.angle_alpha   90.00
_cell.angle_beta   90.00
_cell.angle_gamma   90.00
#
_symmetry.space_group_name_H-M   'P 1'
#
loop_
_entity.id
_entity.type
_entity.pdbx_description
1 polymer ?
#
loop_
_entity_poly.entity_id
_entity_poly.type
_entity_poly.pdbx_seq_one_letter_code
_entity_poly.pdbx_strand_id
1 'polypeptide(L)'
;SSCARCKPQRNVICPPRLWEGTRMERTVSEHDDTVQLLSVYILTAVHEQGWCIAAFSLNVLTVQLLSNANCGTARAGWATFAQVLGSSLSMFFPAAWAYQIWDVIFFWEAGLLVYTSLSSTGVMRDCHLESWEQAQSLFIGAHVLQALWFVLLCRRRLLLSTFAIGGTSVCLAVFGVRLLRLDEQGYFLVALPAWLHAGWAMATCLVNFNHALYSSSAGGWSVAAHASASSTTALSVSSRLDVPNESTCGLDLASPPLTLSAPAAADSIA
;
A
#
# COMPACT_ATOMS: atom_id res chain seq x y z
N SER A 1 -27.58 65.35 -4.18
CA SER A 1 -27.35 64.76 -5.51
C SER A 1 -26.16 63.80 -5.43
N SER A 2 -26.44 62.51 -5.53
CA SER A 2 -25.59 61.46 -6.16
C SER A 2 -26.01 60.09 -5.63
N CYS A 3 -26.59 59.33 -6.54
CA CYS A 3 -27.22 58.02 -6.35
C CYS A 3 -26.27 56.94 -5.87
N ALA A 4 -26.83 56.10 -5.00
CA ALA A 4 -26.35 54.77 -4.64
C ALA A 4 -26.16 53.87 -5.87
N ARG A 5 -25.06 53.12 -5.88
CA ARG A 5 -24.75 52.11 -6.89
C ARG A 5 -25.14 50.73 -6.33
N CYS A 6 -26.37 50.28 -6.62
CA CYS A 6 -26.81 48.92 -6.36
C CYS A 6 -26.04 47.93 -7.23
N LYS A 7 -25.40 46.93 -6.61
CA LYS A 7 -24.87 45.75 -7.31
C LYS A 7 -26.02 44.80 -7.63
N PRO A 8 -26.03 44.12 -8.79
CA PRO A 8 -27.05 43.14 -9.12
C PRO A 8 -26.88 41.90 -8.24
N GLN A 9 -27.93 41.57 -7.47
CA GLN A 9 -28.05 40.29 -6.79
C GLN A 9 -28.12 39.18 -7.84
N ARG A 10 -27.18 38.24 -7.78
CA ARG A 10 -27.29 36.97 -8.51
C ARG A 10 -28.49 36.21 -7.97
N ASN A 11 -29.31 35.70 -8.88
CA ASN A 11 -30.42 34.80 -8.62
C ASN A 11 -30.00 33.66 -7.69
N VAL A 12 -30.38 33.78 -6.42
CA VAL A 12 -30.39 32.66 -5.48
C VAL A 12 -31.61 31.82 -5.85
N ILE A 13 -31.37 30.74 -6.58
CA ILE A 13 -32.36 29.67 -6.75
C ILE A 13 -32.54 29.08 -5.35
N CYS A 14 -33.62 29.49 -4.68
CA CYS A 14 -34.05 28.84 -3.45
C CYS A 14 -34.51 27.42 -3.83
N PRO A 15 -34.01 26.36 -3.17
CA PRO A 15 -34.62 25.05 -3.31
C PRO A 15 -36.08 25.13 -2.81
N PRO A 16 -37.02 24.39 -3.42
CA PRO A 16 -38.41 24.42 -3.01
C PRO A 16 -38.54 23.97 -1.56
N ARG A 17 -39.10 24.85 -0.72
CA ARG A 17 -39.68 24.50 0.58
C ARG A 17 -40.87 23.58 0.34
N LEU A 18 -40.61 22.28 0.26
CA LEU A 18 -41.56 21.24 0.59
C LEU A 18 -41.26 20.88 2.04
N TRP A 19 -42.11 21.29 2.97
CA TRP A 19 -42.39 20.61 4.24
C TRP A 19 -43.31 21.50 5.07
N GLU A 20 -44.58 21.53 4.67
CA GLU A 20 -45.67 21.95 5.55
C GLU A 20 -46.80 20.94 5.40
N GLY A 21 -47.10 20.27 6.51
CA GLY A 21 -48.41 19.69 6.74
C GLY A 21 -48.62 18.25 6.28
N THR A 22 -48.06 17.29 7.02
CA THR A 22 -48.82 16.07 7.35
C THR A 22 -48.22 15.43 8.60
N ARG A 23 -48.83 15.72 9.75
CA ARG A 23 -48.65 14.95 10.98
C ARG A 23 -49.31 13.59 10.74
N MET A 24 -48.56 12.67 10.14
CA MET A 24 -48.93 11.26 10.05
C MET A 24 -48.45 10.60 11.34
N GLU A 25 -49.40 10.14 12.14
CA GLU A 25 -49.17 9.08 13.13
C GLU A 25 -48.72 7.82 12.37
N ARG A 26 -47.42 7.67 12.17
CA ARG A 26 -46.77 6.44 11.71
C ARG A 26 -45.70 6.05 12.72
N THR A 27 -46.15 5.62 13.87
CA THR A 27 -45.33 4.76 14.72
C THR A 27 -45.34 3.36 14.10
N VAL A 28 -44.17 2.78 13.86
CA VAL A 28 -43.94 1.44 13.28
C VAL A 28 -43.85 1.38 11.74
N SER A 29 -42.87 2.08 11.16
CA SER A 29 -42.21 1.70 9.87
C SER A 29 -40.91 2.51 9.61
N GLU A 30 -40.49 3.40 10.51
CA GLU A 30 -39.29 4.23 10.27
C GLU A 30 -37.95 3.45 10.31
N HIS A 31 -37.93 2.26 10.91
CA HIS A 31 -36.69 1.49 11.07
C HIS A 31 -36.24 0.76 9.79
N ASP A 32 -37.18 0.23 9.00
CA ASP A 32 -36.85 -0.40 7.72
C ASP A 32 -36.46 0.64 6.67
N ASP A 33 -37.12 1.79 6.66
CA ASP A 33 -36.83 2.88 5.72
C ASP A 33 -35.44 3.48 5.97
N THR A 34 -35.00 3.60 7.23
CA THR A 34 -33.66 4.12 7.56
C THR A 34 -32.54 3.15 7.17
N VAL A 35 -32.72 1.84 7.36
CA VAL A 35 -31.73 0.82 6.95
C VAL A 35 -31.61 0.75 5.42
N GLN A 36 -32.73 0.80 4.70
CA GLN A 36 -32.72 0.82 3.23
C GLN A 36 -32.06 2.09 2.70
N LEU A 37 -32.41 3.26 3.24
CA LEU A 37 -31.78 4.52 2.83
C LEU A 37 -30.26 4.47 3.06
N LEU A 38 -29.83 4.04 4.25
CA LEU A 38 -28.41 3.92 4.61
C LEU A 38 -27.66 2.99 3.64
N SER A 39 -28.26 1.86 3.26
CA SER A 39 -27.65 0.92 2.31
C SER A 39 -27.44 1.50 0.92
N VAL A 40 -28.41 2.28 0.42
CA VAL A 40 -28.31 2.98 -0.89
C VAL A 40 -27.23 4.07 -0.83
N TYR A 41 -27.17 4.83 0.27
CA TYR A 41 -26.12 5.84 0.47
C TYR A 41 -24.72 5.22 0.53
N ILE A 42 -24.57 4.09 1.23
CA ILE A 42 -23.30 3.34 1.27
C ILE A 42 -22.92 2.85 -0.12
N LEU A 43 -23.84 2.25 -0.87
CA LEU A 43 -23.57 1.77 -2.23
C LEU A 43 -23.16 2.90 -3.19
N THR A 44 -23.80 4.07 -3.08
CA THR A 44 -23.49 5.23 -3.93
C THR A 44 -22.12 5.82 -3.56
N ALA A 45 -21.80 5.93 -2.27
CA ALA A 45 -20.49 6.36 -1.80
C ALA A 45 -19.38 5.39 -2.23
N VAL A 46 -19.63 4.09 -2.19
CA VAL A 46 -18.71 3.05 -2.68
C VAL A 46 -18.51 3.15 -4.20
N HIS A 47 -19.54 3.54 -4.95
CA HIS A 47 -19.42 3.74 -6.40
C HIS A 47 -18.50 4.93 -6.75
N GLU A 48 -18.71 6.08 -6.11
CA GLU A 48 -17.89 7.29 -6.31
C GLU A 48 -16.44 7.08 -5.84
N GLN A 49 -16.23 6.35 -4.74
CA GLN A 49 -14.90 6.01 -4.22
C GLN A 49 -14.33 4.70 -4.77
N GLY A 50 -15.01 4.05 -5.71
CA GLY A 50 -14.74 2.69 -6.12
C GLY A 50 -13.29 2.49 -6.57
N TRP A 51 -12.72 3.49 -7.26
CA TRP A 51 -11.32 3.46 -7.71
C TRP A 51 -10.31 3.58 -6.57
N CYS A 52 -10.58 4.41 -5.56
CA CYS A 52 -9.70 4.55 -4.39
C CYS A 52 -9.72 3.27 -3.55
N ILE A 53 -10.91 2.70 -3.30
CA ILE A 53 -11.08 1.46 -2.57
C ILE A 53 -10.43 0.29 -3.33
N ALA A 54 -10.61 0.23 -4.65
CA ALA A 54 -9.99 -0.79 -5.49
C ALA A 54 -8.46 -0.70 -5.48
N ALA A 55 -7.89 0.50 -5.60
CA ALA A 55 -6.44 0.70 -5.57
C ALA A 55 -5.84 0.35 -4.19
N PHE A 56 -6.48 0.79 -3.11
CA PHE A 56 -6.10 0.44 -1.74
C PHE A 56 -6.17 -1.09 -1.52
N SER A 57 -7.28 -1.72 -1.91
CA SER A 57 -7.47 -3.17 -1.77
C SER A 57 -6.46 -3.95 -2.60
N LEU A 58 -6.17 -3.52 -3.83
CA LEU A 58 -5.15 -4.12 -4.68
C LEU A 58 -3.78 -4.06 -4.01
N ASN A 59 -3.43 -2.93 -3.40
CA ASN A 59 -2.17 -2.77 -2.67
C ASN A 59 -2.09 -3.71 -1.46
N VAL A 60 -3.11 -3.69 -0.58
CA VAL A 60 -3.17 -4.57 0.60
C VAL A 60 -3.11 -6.04 0.20
N LEU A 61 -3.90 -6.45 -0.80
CA LEU A 61 -3.88 -7.82 -1.33
C LEU A 61 -2.51 -8.19 -1.91
N THR A 62 -1.87 -7.29 -2.66
CA THR A 62 -0.54 -7.54 -3.25
C THR A 62 0.49 -7.77 -2.14
N VAL A 63 0.50 -6.92 -1.11
CA VAL A 63 1.40 -7.06 0.04
C VAL A 63 1.10 -8.35 0.81
N GLN A 64 -0.16 -8.64 1.12
CA GLN A 64 -0.56 -9.85 1.86
C GLN A 64 -0.25 -11.13 1.08
N LEU A 65 -0.61 -11.19 -0.21
CA LEU A 65 -0.36 -12.36 -1.05
C LEU A 65 1.13 -12.61 -1.21
N LEU A 66 1.95 -11.58 -1.44
CA LEU A 66 3.37 -11.76 -1.65
C LEU A 66 4.18 -11.90 -0.34
N SER A 67 3.63 -11.47 0.79
CA SER A 67 4.22 -11.71 2.12
C SER A 67 3.87 -13.09 2.67
N ASN A 68 2.61 -13.53 2.51
CA ASN A 68 2.12 -14.83 3.00
C ASN A 68 2.35 -15.97 2.02
N ALA A 69 2.56 -15.69 0.73
CA ALA A 69 3.15 -16.65 -0.18
C ALA A 69 4.58 -16.92 0.32
N ASN A 70 4.69 -17.82 1.28
CA ASN A 70 5.85 -18.68 1.45
C ASN A 70 6.24 -19.09 0.04
N CYS A 71 7.29 -18.48 -0.50
CA CYS A 71 7.93 -18.89 -1.74
C CYS A 71 8.66 -20.23 -1.49
N GLY A 72 7.99 -21.18 -0.85
CA GLY A 72 8.38 -22.58 -0.68
C GLY A 72 8.43 -23.33 -2.00
N THR A 73 7.85 -22.75 -3.06
CA THR A 73 8.30 -23.02 -4.41
C THR A 73 9.11 -21.82 -4.86
N ALA A 74 10.44 -21.90 -4.75
CA ALA A 74 11.37 -21.01 -5.43
C ALA A 74 11.18 -21.14 -6.96
N ARG A 75 10.06 -20.64 -7.48
CA ARG A 75 9.90 -20.45 -8.92
C ARG A 75 10.99 -19.47 -9.32
N ALA A 76 11.90 -19.95 -10.17
CA ALA A 76 13.14 -19.28 -10.56
C ALA A 76 12.93 -17.76 -10.76
N GLY A 77 13.48 -16.95 -9.83
CA GLY A 77 13.50 -15.49 -9.93
C GLY A 77 12.55 -14.72 -9.00
N TRP A 78 11.83 -15.37 -8.08
CA TRP A 78 11.13 -14.67 -6.98
C TRP A 78 11.88 -14.85 -5.67
N ALA A 79 12.02 -13.76 -4.91
CA ALA A 79 12.53 -13.76 -3.55
C ALA A 79 11.48 -13.22 -2.58
N THR A 80 11.40 -13.80 -1.39
CA THR A 80 10.58 -13.24 -0.32
C THR A 80 11.17 -11.92 0.17
N PHE A 81 10.34 -11.07 0.78
CA PHE A 81 10.81 -9.82 1.38
C PHE A 81 11.94 -10.08 2.38
N ALA A 82 11.77 -11.06 3.28
CA ALA A 82 12.79 -11.46 4.24
C ALA A 82 14.09 -11.95 3.58
N GLN A 83 14.02 -12.66 2.44
CA GLN A 83 15.21 -13.06 1.70
C GLN A 83 15.95 -11.87 1.06
N VAL A 84 15.22 -10.92 0.49
CA VAL A 84 15.81 -9.70 -0.08
C VAL A 84 16.46 -8.86 1.02
N LEU A 85 15.84 -8.76 2.19
CA LEU A 85 16.43 -8.06 3.34
C LEU A 85 17.65 -8.80 3.91
N GLY A 86 17.53 -10.12 4.11
CA GLY A 86 18.56 -10.94 4.75
C GLY A 86 19.84 -11.11 3.93
N SER A 87 19.76 -10.98 2.60
CA SER A 87 20.95 -11.02 1.73
C SER A 87 21.74 -9.71 1.69
N SER A 88 21.28 -8.67 2.38
CA SER A 88 21.70 -7.29 2.15
C SER A 88 22.35 -6.72 3.41
N LEU A 89 23.68 -6.59 3.40
CA LEU A 89 24.43 -5.87 4.44
C LEU A 89 24.27 -4.36 4.24
N SER A 90 23.16 -3.77 4.71
CA SER A 90 23.04 -2.32 4.84
C SER A 90 22.97 -1.94 6.32
N MET A 91 23.76 -0.95 6.73
CA MET A 91 23.71 -0.38 8.08
C MET A 91 22.38 0.35 8.36
N PHE A 92 21.58 0.62 7.33
CA PHE A 92 20.35 1.39 7.42
C PHE A 92 19.08 0.54 7.39
N PHE A 93 19.18 -0.80 7.49
CA PHE A 93 17.99 -1.62 7.56
C PHE A 93 17.26 -1.42 8.90
N PRO A 94 15.96 -1.06 8.86
CA PRO A 94 15.12 -1.11 10.05
C PRO A 94 15.10 -2.52 10.60
N ALA A 95 14.99 -2.64 11.92
CA ALA A 95 14.69 -3.92 12.56
C ALA A 95 13.37 -4.49 12.02
N ALA A 96 13.23 -5.82 11.98
CA ALA A 96 12.05 -6.48 11.42
C ALA A 96 10.72 -5.98 12.03
N TRP A 97 10.71 -5.68 13.34
CA TRP A 97 9.54 -5.13 14.03
C TRP A 97 9.16 -3.73 13.53
N ALA A 98 10.09 -2.92 13.04
CA ALA A 98 9.81 -1.57 12.55
C ALA A 98 8.94 -1.59 11.29
N TYR A 99 8.92 -2.70 10.55
CA TYR A 99 8.03 -2.87 9.40
C TYR A 99 6.55 -3.06 9.79
N GLN A 100 6.23 -3.27 11.07
CA GLN A 100 4.83 -3.29 11.54
C GLN A 100 4.14 -1.92 11.42
N ILE A 101 4.90 -0.84 11.19
CA ILE A 101 4.32 0.49 10.96
C ILE A 101 3.41 0.54 9.74
N TRP A 102 3.58 -0.36 8.77
CA TRP A 102 2.69 -0.48 7.61
C TRP A 102 1.24 -0.79 8.01
N ASP A 103 1.03 -1.61 9.05
CA ASP A 103 -0.32 -1.95 9.53
C ASP A 103 -1.02 -0.71 10.10
N VAL A 104 -0.27 0.09 10.85
CA VAL A 104 -0.77 1.37 11.39
C VAL A 104 -1.09 2.32 10.23
N ILE A 105 -0.21 2.47 9.25
CA ILE A 105 -0.45 3.31 8.07
C ILE A 105 -1.75 2.89 7.36
N PHE A 106 -1.89 1.61 7.03
CA PHE A 106 -3.08 1.12 6.32
C PHE A 106 -4.36 1.25 7.14
N PHE A 107 -4.29 1.07 8.45
CA PHE A 107 -5.45 1.31 9.32
C PHE A 107 -5.93 2.76 9.24
N TRP A 108 -5.00 3.73 9.30
CA TRP A 108 -5.35 5.14 9.21
C TRP A 108 -5.84 5.54 7.81
N GLU A 109 -5.29 4.96 6.74
CA GLU A 109 -5.77 5.19 5.37
C GLU A 109 -7.16 4.59 5.13
N ALA A 110 -7.44 3.42 5.69
CA ALA A 110 -8.79 2.88 5.70
C ALA A 110 -9.76 3.82 6.44
N GLY A 111 -9.33 4.38 7.58
CA GLY A 111 -10.07 5.41 8.30
C GLY A 111 -10.35 6.65 7.44
N LEU A 112 -9.37 7.11 6.65
CA LEU A 112 -9.54 8.21 5.70
C LEU A 112 -10.59 7.91 4.63
N LEU A 113 -10.56 6.71 4.03
CA LEU A 113 -11.56 6.29 3.03
C LEU A 113 -12.96 6.22 3.62
N VAL A 114 -13.09 5.69 4.83
CA VAL A 114 -14.37 5.67 5.56
C VAL A 114 -14.85 7.09 5.84
N TYR A 115 -13.96 7.96 6.33
CA TYR A 115 -14.28 9.36 6.63
C TYR A 115 -14.80 10.09 5.39
N THR A 116 -14.07 10.02 4.27
CA THR A 116 -14.47 10.70 3.04
C THR A 116 -15.73 10.08 2.41
N SER A 117 -15.92 8.76 2.56
CA SER A 117 -17.16 8.08 2.14
C SER A 117 -18.36 8.61 2.92
N LEU A 118 -18.25 8.69 4.25
CA LEU A 118 -19.31 9.23 5.11
C LEU A 118 -19.60 10.70 4.83
N SER A 119 -18.57 11.51 4.59
CA SER A 119 -18.75 12.92 4.20
C SER A 119 -19.47 13.07 2.86
N SER A 120 -19.23 12.19 1.88
CA SER A 120 -19.95 12.23 0.59
C SER A 120 -21.45 11.92 0.71
N THR A 121 -21.86 11.20 1.77
CA THR A 121 -23.27 10.89 2.05
C THR A 121 -24.00 11.99 2.83
N GLY A 122 -23.30 13.05 3.27
CA GLY A 122 -23.86 14.10 4.12
C GLY A 122 -24.08 13.69 5.59
N VAL A 123 -23.61 12.49 5.98
CA VAL A 123 -23.68 12.00 7.38
C VAL A 123 -22.69 12.73 8.28
N MET A 124 -21.52 13.06 7.74
CA MET A 124 -20.49 13.87 8.40
C MET A 124 -20.54 15.30 7.87
N ARG A 125 -20.07 16.27 8.67
CA ARG A 125 -19.99 17.69 8.28
C ARG A 125 -19.28 17.83 6.93
N ASP A 126 -19.85 18.65 6.05
CA ASP A 126 -19.36 18.90 4.69
C ASP A 126 -17.87 19.25 4.71
N CYS A 127 -17.05 18.29 4.30
CA CYS A 127 -15.66 18.51 3.92
C CYS A 127 -15.67 19.17 2.53
N HIS A 128 -14.65 19.94 2.17
CA HIS A 128 -14.53 20.50 0.82
C HIS A 128 -14.30 19.39 -0.25
N LEU A 129 -15.34 18.64 -0.62
CA LEU A 129 -15.29 17.46 -1.50
C LEU A 129 -14.55 17.73 -2.83
N GLU A 130 -14.64 18.95 -3.36
CA GLU A 130 -13.90 19.36 -4.57
C GLU A 130 -12.37 19.16 -4.43
N SER A 131 -11.81 19.39 -3.24
CA SER A 131 -10.38 19.18 -2.99
C SER A 131 -10.03 17.69 -2.92
N TRP A 132 -10.94 16.85 -2.44
CA TRP A 132 -10.78 15.40 -2.42
C TRP A 132 -10.81 14.82 -3.84
N GLU A 133 -11.80 15.22 -4.66
CA GLU A 133 -11.92 14.76 -6.05
C GLU A 133 -10.68 15.09 -6.89
N GLN A 134 -10.04 16.24 -6.65
CA GLN A 134 -8.79 16.60 -7.31
C GLN A 134 -7.60 15.78 -6.80
N ALA A 135 -7.63 15.35 -5.53
CA ALA A 135 -6.54 14.66 -4.86
C ALA A 135 -6.61 13.13 -5.02
N GLN A 136 -7.77 12.56 -5.35
CA GLN A 136 -7.99 11.11 -5.45
C GLN A 136 -7.03 10.41 -6.42
N SER A 137 -6.67 11.08 -7.52
CA SER A 137 -5.75 10.52 -8.53
C SER A 137 -4.34 10.30 -7.97
N LEU A 138 -3.90 11.15 -7.03
CA LEU A 138 -2.62 11.01 -6.34
C LEU A 138 -2.66 9.82 -5.36
N PHE A 139 -3.77 9.64 -4.66
CA PHE A 139 -3.99 8.51 -3.76
C PHE A 139 -4.00 7.17 -4.52
N ILE A 140 -4.77 7.09 -5.61
CA ILE A 140 -4.80 5.93 -6.50
C ILE A 140 -3.40 5.64 -7.07
N GLY A 141 -2.74 6.68 -7.58
CA GLY A 141 -1.39 6.57 -8.13
C GLY A 141 -0.38 6.05 -7.11
N ALA A 142 -0.43 6.54 -5.87
CA ALA A 142 0.43 6.08 -4.79
C ALA A 142 0.25 4.58 -4.51
N HIS A 143 -0.98 4.10 -4.37
CA HIS A 143 -1.23 2.68 -4.08
C HIS A 143 -0.88 1.75 -5.25
N VAL A 144 -1.11 2.18 -6.49
CA VAL A 144 -0.66 1.43 -7.67
C VAL A 144 0.88 1.34 -7.70
N LEU A 145 1.57 2.46 -7.44
CA LEU A 145 3.03 2.48 -7.39
C LEU A 145 3.58 1.66 -6.22
N GLN A 146 2.92 1.63 -5.07
CA GLN A 146 3.30 0.81 -3.93
C GLN A 146 3.12 -0.69 -4.20
N ALA A 147 2.00 -1.09 -4.80
CA ALA A 147 1.79 -2.47 -5.24
C ALA A 147 2.88 -2.89 -6.25
N LEU A 148 3.18 -2.02 -7.22
CA LEU A 148 4.24 -2.23 -8.21
C LEU A 148 5.62 -2.31 -7.55
N TRP A 149 5.91 -1.45 -6.57
CA TRP A 149 7.15 -1.50 -5.79
C TRP A 149 7.38 -2.87 -5.17
N PHE A 150 6.36 -3.45 -4.54
CA PHE A 150 6.46 -4.75 -3.88
C PHE A 150 6.73 -5.87 -4.89
N VAL A 151 6.01 -5.88 -6.01
CA VAL A 151 6.24 -6.84 -7.11
C VAL A 151 7.67 -6.72 -7.66
N LEU A 152 8.14 -5.50 -7.93
CA LEU A 152 9.49 -5.25 -8.45
C LEU A 152 10.58 -5.65 -7.46
N LEU A 153 10.35 -5.42 -6.16
CA LEU A 153 11.26 -5.81 -5.09
C LEU A 153 11.41 -7.34 -5.02
N CYS A 154 10.31 -8.08 -5.03
CA CYS A 154 10.32 -9.54 -5.05
C CYS A 154 10.99 -10.12 -6.31
N ARG A 155 10.94 -9.39 -7.43
CA ARG A 155 11.64 -9.71 -8.69
C ARG A 155 13.10 -9.24 -8.72
N ARG A 156 13.64 -8.72 -7.62
CA ARG A 156 15.00 -8.16 -7.50
C ARG A 156 15.32 -7.05 -8.52
N ARG A 157 14.31 -6.33 -9.03
CA ARG A 157 14.50 -5.15 -9.89
C ARG A 157 14.68 -3.91 -9.03
N LEU A 158 15.78 -3.86 -8.28
CA LEU A 158 16.00 -2.92 -7.17
C LEU A 158 15.86 -1.45 -7.58
N LEU A 159 16.48 -1.02 -8.70
CA LEU A 159 16.38 0.37 -9.17
C LEU A 159 14.95 0.78 -9.54
N LEU A 160 14.22 -0.07 -10.28
CA LEU A 160 12.83 0.20 -10.64
C LEU A 160 11.93 0.23 -9.40
N SER A 161 12.19 -0.68 -8.45
CA SER A 161 11.53 -0.71 -7.15
C SER A 161 11.78 0.60 -6.38
N THR A 162 13.01 1.12 -6.34
CA THR A 162 13.34 2.43 -5.75
C THR A 162 12.51 3.56 -6.36
N PHE A 163 12.42 3.64 -7.69
CA PHE A 163 11.61 4.68 -8.34
C PHE A 163 10.12 4.55 -8.02
N ALA A 164 9.59 3.33 -7.95
CA ALA A 164 8.19 3.09 -7.61
C ALA A 164 7.84 3.56 -6.19
N ILE A 165 8.66 3.22 -5.18
CA ILE A 165 8.41 3.67 -3.79
C ILE A 165 8.71 5.16 -3.58
N GLY A 166 9.70 5.71 -4.30
CA GLY A 166 9.95 7.15 -4.34
C GLY A 166 8.76 7.91 -4.94
N GLY A 167 8.18 7.40 -6.03
CA GLY A 167 6.96 7.93 -6.63
C GLY A 167 5.76 7.86 -5.68
N THR A 168 5.62 6.75 -4.94
CA THR A 168 4.61 6.61 -3.87
C THR A 168 4.74 7.73 -2.84
N SER A 169 5.96 7.98 -2.35
CA SER A 169 6.23 9.06 -1.40
C SER A 169 5.87 10.44 -1.95
N VAL A 170 6.25 10.74 -3.20
CA VAL A 170 5.93 12.04 -3.84
C VAL A 170 4.42 12.19 -4.01
N CYS A 171 3.72 11.18 -4.52
CA CYS A 171 2.27 11.20 -4.68
C CYS A 171 1.57 11.49 -3.34
N LEU A 172 1.98 10.80 -2.26
CA LEU A 172 1.40 10.97 -0.93
C LEU A 172 1.76 12.30 -0.26
N ALA A 173 2.97 12.81 -0.48
CA ALA A 173 3.34 14.13 0.02
C ALA A 173 2.50 15.22 -0.64
N VAL A 174 2.35 15.18 -1.97
CA VAL A 174 1.51 16.13 -2.71
C VAL A 174 0.04 15.96 -2.31
N PHE A 175 -0.43 14.72 -2.15
CA PHE A 175 -1.76 14.41 -1.64
C PHE A 175 -1.98 15.02 -0.25
N GLY A 176 -1.05 14.82 0.68
CA GLY A 176 -1.08 15.41 2.02
C GLY A 176 -1.15 16.94 2.00
N VAL A 177 -0.40 17.61 1.11
CA VAL A 177 -0.50 19.07 0.90
C VAL A 177 -1.89 19.49 0.39
N ARG A 178 -2.52 18.69 -0.47
CA ARG A 178 -3.90 18.97 -0.94
C ARG A 178 -4.92 18.76 0.16
N LEU A 179 -4.74 17.75 1.01
CA LEU A 179 -5.61 17.48 2.15
C LEU A 179 -5.57 18.59 3.21
N LEU A 180 -4.46 19.34 3.33
CA LEU A 180 -4.39 20.54 4.20
C LEU A 180 -5.49 21.57 3.90
N ARG A 181 -6.02 21.58 2.68
CA ARG A 181 -7.05 22.53 2.25
C ARG A 181 -8.48 22.06 2.54
N LEU A 182 -8.66 20.81 2.99
CA LEU A 182 -9.98 20.23 3.24
C LEU A 182 -10.59 20.67 4.56
N ASP A 183 -9.78 20.77 5.62
CA ASP A 183 -10.25 21.09 6.96
C ASP A 183 -9.08 21.57 7.84
N GLU A 184 -9.11 22.83 8.27
CA GLU A 184 -8.09 23.39 9.18
C GLU A 184 -8.13 22.72 10.57
N GLN A 185 -9.29 22.20 10.99
CA GLN A 185 -9.47 21.56 12.29
C GLN A 185 -9.26 20.03 12.23
N GLY A 186 -9.57 19.42 11.08
CA GLY A 186 -9.40 17.99 10.80
C GLY A 186 -8.00 17.58 10.30
N TYR A 187 -7.03 18.49 10.28
CA TYR A 187 -5.67 18.28 9.77
C TYR A 187 -5.06 16.94 10.21
N PHE A 188 -5.17 16.65 11.50
CA PHE A 188 -4.52 15.49 12.12
C PHE A 188 -5.16 14.16 11.71
N LEU A 189 -6.47 14.15 11.46
CA LEU A 189 -7.19 12.92 11.09
C LEU A 189 -7.07 12.60 9.61
N VAL A 190 -6.99 13.63 8.77
CA VAL A 190 -7.08 13.48 7.30
C VAL A 190 -5.70 13.47 6.67
N ALA A 191 -4.83 14.43 7.00
CA ALA A 191 -3.56 14.61 6.31
C ALA A 191 -2.39 13.85 6.94
N LEU A 192 -2.38 13.67 8.27
CA LEU A 192 -1.30 12.97 8.97
C LEU A 192 -1.01 11.57 8.40
N PRO A 193 -2.01 10.72 8.09
CA PRO A 193 -1.75 9.39 7.54
C PRO A 193 -0.95 9.45 6.23
N ALA A 194 -1.35 10.38 5.34
CA ALA A 194 -0.66 10.59 4.07
C ALA A 194 0.80 11.03 4.27
N TRP A 195 1.06 11.95 5.21
CA TRP A 195 2.42 12.41 5.52
C TRP A 195 3.28 11.33 6.17
N LEU A 196 2.72 10.56 7.08
CA LEU A 196 3.41 9.46 7.77
C LEU A 196 3.78 8.35 6.77
N HIS A 197 2.85 7.99 5.88
CA HIS A 197 3.11 7.07 4.78
C HIS A 197 4.15 7.63 3.80
N ALA A 198 4.04 8.90 3.39
CA ALA A 198 5.02 9.53 2.49
C ALA A 198 6.44 9.50 3.09
N GLY A 199 6.58 9.82 4.37
CA GLY A 199 7.86 9.78 5.09
C GLY A 199 8.43 8.37 5.16
N TRP A 200 7.60 7.38 5.50
CA TRP A 200 8.02 5.98 5.58
C TRP A 200 8.39 5.40 4.21
N ALA A 201 7.63 5.75 3.16
CA ALA A 201 7.96 5.40 1.78
C ALA A 201 9.28 6.02 1.34
N MET A 202 9.60 7.26 1.74
CA MET A 202 10.89 7.89 1.46
C MET A 202 12.04 7.18 2.17
N ALA A 203 11.89 6.83 3.45
CA ALA A 203 12.89 6.05 4.17
C ALA A 203 13.14 4.69 3.48
N THR A 204 12.08 4.01 3.07
CA THR A 204 12.14 2.76 2.30
C THR A 204 12.82 2.97 0.93
N CYS A 205 12.56 4.09 0.26
CA CYS A 205 13.23 4.48 -0.98
C CYS A 205 14.74 4.57 -0.80
N LEU A 206 15.21 5.25 0.25
CA LEU A 206 16.63 5.40 0.54
C LEU A 206 17.31 4.05 0.82
N VAL A 207 16.65 3.18 1.59
CA VAL A 207 17.13 1.81 1.85
C VAL A 207 17.23 1.01 0.55
N ASN A 208 16.19 1.04 -0.29
CA ASN A 208 16.19 0.37 -1.59
C ASN A 208 17.27 0.91 -2.53
N PHE A 209 17.46 2.23 -2.55
CA PHE A 209 18.50 2.88 -3.35
C PHE A 209 19.89 2.45 -2.91
N ASN A 210 20.17 2.47 -1.60
CA ASN A 210 21.43 2.00 -1.04
C ASN A 210 21.70 0.54 -1.42
N HIS A 211 20.68 -0.32 -1.31
CA HIS A 211 20.80 -1.72 -1.68
C HIS A 211 21.06 -1.92 -3.18
N ALA A 212 20.43 -1.11 -4.04
CA ALA A 212 20.67 -1.13 -5.49
C ALA A 212 22.11 -0.73 -5.84
N LEU A 213 22.67 0.29 -5.18
CA LEU A 213 24.06 0.72 -5.35
C LEU A 213 25.06 -0.33 -4.84
N TYR A 214 24.79 -0.95 -3.69
CA TYR A 214 25.64 -1.99 -3.17
C TYR A 214 25.69 -3.21 -4.12
N SER A 215 24.52 -3.65 -4.58
CA SER A 215 24.41 -4.78 -5.51
C SER A 215 25.11 -4.51 -6.86
N SER A 216 25.05 -3.28 -7.37
CA SER A 216 25.75 -2.92 -8.62
C SER A 216 27.26 -2.84 -8.43
N SER A 217 27.73 -2.37 -7.27
CA SER A 217 29.17 -2.31 -6.94
C SER A 217 29.79 -3.70 -6.76
N ALA A 218 29.10 -4.63 -6.09
CA ALA A 218 29.53 -6.01 -5.93
C ALA A 218 29.44 -6.82 -7.25
N GLY A 219 28.47 -6.48 -8.10
CA GLY A 219 28.30 -7.06 -9.44
C GLY A 219 29.28 -6.56 -10.49
N GLY A 220 29.95 -5.42 -10.29
CA GLY A 220 30.88 -4.86 -11.28
C GLY A 220 32.06 -5.79 -11.64
N TRP A 221 32.43 -6.69 -10.73
CA TRP A 221 33.52 -7.67 -10.95
C TRP A 221 32.99 -9.06 -11.37
N SER A 222 31.74 -9.41 -11.07
CA SER A 222 31.17 -10.72 -11.43
C SER A 222 30.28 -10.69 -12.68
N VAL A 223 29.65 -9.56 -13.00
CA VAL A 223 28.80 -9.38 -14.21
C VAL A 223 29.65 -9.25 -15.46
N ALA A 224 30.84 -8.66 -15.39
CA ALA A 224 31.82 -8.72 -16.49
C ALA A 224 32.28 -10.16 -16.76
N ALA A 225 32.42 -10.99 -15.72
CA ALA A 225 32.78 -12.41 -15.82
C ALA A 225 31.59 -13.30 -16.26
N HIS A 226 30.36 -13.01 -15.84
CA HIS A 226 29.17 -13.75 -16.24
C HIS A 226 28.65 -13.35 -17.62
N ALA A 227 28.79 -12.09 -18.05
CA ALA A 227 28.45 -11.69 -19.41
C ALA A 227 29.44 -12.28 -20.44
N SER A 228 30.72 -12.41 -20.08
CA SER A 228 31.72 -13.11 -20.89
C SER A 228 31.55 -14.64 -20.86
N ALA A 229 31.20 -15.23 -19.72
CA ALA A 229 30.90 -16.67 -19.63
C ALA A 229 29.57 -17.05 -20.32
N SER A 230 28.52 -16.22 -20.21
CA SER A 230 27.20 -16.48 -20.81
C SER A 230 27.24 -16.40 -22.35
N SER A 231 28.12 -15.57 -22.91
CA SER A 231 28.36 -15.53 -24.35
C SER A 231 29.19 -16.72 -24.85
N THR A 232 29.95 -17.41 -23.97
CA THR A 232 30.62 -18.67 -24.32
C THR A 232 29.72 -19.91 -24.13
N THR A 233 28.82 -19.92 -23.14
CA THR A 233 27.88 -21.04 -22.93
C THR A 233 26.67 -21.04 -23.87
N ALA A 234 26.25 -19.88 -24.39
CA ALA A 234 25.21 -19.84 -25.43
C ALA A 234 25.65 -20.52 -26.75
N LEU A 235 26.97 -20.65 -26.97
CA LEU A 235 27.54 -21.39 -28.12
C LEU A 235 27.83 -22.87 -27.83
N SER A 236 27.77 -23.33 -26.57
CA SER A 236 28.00 -24.73 -26.21
C SER A 236 26.73 -25.54 -25.89
N VAL A 237 25.59 -24.88 -25.69
CA VAL A 237 24.29 -25.55 -25.43
C VAL A 237 23.55 -25.93 -26.72
N SER A 238 24.02 -25.50 -27.90
CA SER A 238 23.44 -25.92 -29.19
C SER A 238 23.90 -27.30 -29.69
N SER A 239 24.73 -28.05 -28.95
CA SER A 239 25.29 -29.34 -29.41
C SER A 239 24.95 -30.56 -28.55
N ARG A 240 24.07 -30.44 -27.55
CA ARG A 240 23.60 -31.60 -26.76
C ARG A 240 22.10 -31.58 -26.54
N LEU A 241 21.37 -31.83 -27.62
CA LEU A 241 20.04 -32.45 -27.57
C LEU A 241 20.25 -33.89 -28.02
N ASP A 242 20.38 -34.81 -27.05
CA ASP A 242 19.85 -36.17 -27.21
C ASP A 242 19.82 -36.93 -25.87
N VAL A 243 18.77 -37.74 -25.77
CA VAL A 243 18.44 -38.78 -24.78
C VAL A 243 17.72 -38.33 -23.49
N PRO A 244 16.40 -38.62 -23.37
CA PRO A 244 15.72 -38.70 -22.09
C PRO A 244 16.05 -40.04 -21.43
N ASN A 245 16.50 -40.02 -20.17
CA ASN A 245 16.52 -41.22 -19.35
C ASN A 245 15.70 -40.97 -18.08
N GLU A 246 14.61 -41.72 -17.99
CA GLU A 246 13.81 -41.93 -16.79
C GLU A 246 14.66 -42.57 -15.67
N SER A 247 14.09 -42.57 -14.46
CA SER A 247 14.63 -43.07 -13.18
C SER A 247 15.49 -42.04 -12.43
N THR A 248 15.29 -41.74 -11.14
CA THR A 248 14.74 -42.57 -10.07
C THR A 248 14.31 -41.67 -8.90
N CYS A 249 13.19 -42.01 -8.27
CA CYS A 249 12.81 -41.53 -6.95
C CYS A 249 13.93 -41.84 -5.93
N GLY A 250 14.36 -40.82 -5.18
CA GLY A 250 15.23 -40.95 -4.02
C GLY A 250 14.69 -40.10 -2.88
N LEU A 251 13.79 -40.68 -2.10
CA LEU A 251 13.22 -40.13 -0.88
C LEU A 251 14.15 -40.52 0.27
N ASP A 252 15.16 -39.69 0.58
CA ASP A 252 15.97 -39.86 1.78
C ASP A 252 15.41 -38.99 2.92
N LEU A 253 14.54 -39.62 3.70
CA LEU A 253 14.15 -39.21 5.04
C LEU A 253 15.27 -39.64 6.01
N ALA A 254 16.08 -38.69 6.49
CA ALA A 254 16.85 -38.89 7.71
C ALA A 254 17.12 -37.53 8.39
N SER A 255 16.31 -37.20 9.39
CA SER A 255 16.64 -36.17 10.37
C SER A 255 16.98 -36.88 11.70
N PRO A 256 18.14 -36.59 12.32
CA PRO A 256 18.50 -37.19 13.60
C PRO A 256 17.72 -36.57 14.77
N PRO A 257 17.49 -37.31 15.86
CA PRO A 257 16.81 -36.78 17.05
C PRO A 257 17.70 -35.77 17.78
N LEU A 258 17.16 -34.57 18.02
CA LEU A 258 17.74 -33.58 18.92
C LEU A 258 17.63 -34.09 20.36
N THR A 259 18.75 -34.53 20.94
CA THR A 259 18.90 -34.74 22.38
C THR A 259 18.88 -33.39 23.10
N LEU A 260 17.81 -33.14 23.85
CA LEU A 260 17.67 -32.00 24.76
C LEU A 260 18.52 -32.28 26.02
N SER A 261 19.71 -31.70 26.11
CA SER A 261 20.48 -31.66 27.36
C SER A 261 19.95 -30.51 28.23
N ALA A 262 19.29 -30.83 29.34
CA ALA A 262 18.87 -29.87 30.35
C ALA A 262 20.08 -29.22 31.05
N PRO A 263 20.08 -27.90 31.30
CA PRO A 263 21.09 -27.28 32.15
C PRO A 263 20.86 -27.64 33.62
N ALA A 264 21.94 -28.08 34.27
CA ALA A 264 22.01 -28.35 35.70
C ALA A 264 21.66 -27.10 36.51
N ALA A 265 20.83 -27.29 37.53
CA ALA A 265 20.59 -26.31 38.59
C ALA A 265 21.92 -26.02 39.30
N ALA A 266 22.33 -24.75 39.30
CA ALA A 266 23.42 -24.28 40.14
C ALA A 266 22.84 -23.87 41.50
N ASP A 267 23.31 -24.58 42.51
CA ASP A 267 23.01 -24.40 43.92
C ASP A 267 23.45 -23.03 44.47
N SER A 268 22.67 -22.64 45.48
CA SER A 268 22.93 -21.70 46.58
C SER A 268 24.35 -21.21 46.81
N ILE A 269 24.50 -19.90 47.02
CA ILE A 269 25.37 -19.34 48.06
C ILE A 269 24.64 -18.20 48.76
N ALA A 270 24.58 -18.31 50.09
CA ALA A 270 24.14 -17.32 51.06
C ALA A 270 25.22 -16.24 51.33
#